data_AF-A0A3M8RKR7-F1
#
_entry.id   AF-A0A3M8RKR7-F1
#
_cell.length_a   1.000
_cell.length_b   1.000
_cell.length_c   1.000
_cell.angle_alpha   90.00
_cell.angle_beta   90.00
_cell.angle_gamma   90.00
#
_symmetry.space_group_name_H-M   'P 1'
#
loop_
_entity.id
_entity.type
_entity.pdbx_description
1 polymer ?
#
loop_
_entity_poly.entity_id
_entity_poly.type
_entity_poly.pdbx_seq_one_letter_code
_entity_poly.pdbx_strand_id
1 'polypeptide(L)'
;MTGREKWVVAILAAGVFAILLGIFIMATRTRIPVSHIYVNAQGAHLLAQAGEGATAAADWPGAFRANPQAADAAFWPTATLDFGGGHSVIVPRRDVLLWVYRG
;
A
#
# COMPACT_ATOMS: atom_id res chain seq x y z
N MET A 1 2.65 -23.96 36.92
CA MET A 1 1.55 -23.15 36.37
C MET A 1 0.22 -23.67 36.87
N THR A 2 -0.42 -22.95 37.78
CA THR A 2 -1.74 -23.27 38.32
C THR A 2 -2.83 -23.03 37.27
N GLY A 3 -4.03 -23.59 37.44
CA GLY A 3 -5.14 -23.40 36.49
C GLY A 3 -5.55 -21.93 36.30
N ARG A 4 -5.39 -21.11 37.35
CA ARG A 4 -5.71 -19.68 37.33
C ARG A 4 -4.70 -18.86 36.52
N GLU A 5 -3.40 -19.21 36.61
CA GLU A 5 -2.34 -18.58 35.80
C GLU A 5 -2.53 -18.86 34.30
N LYS A 6 -2.91 -20.10 33.93
CA LYS A 6 -3.18 -20.44 32.53
C LYS A 6 -4.34 -19.63 31.94
N TRP A 7 -5.38 -19.40 32.74
CA TRP A 7 -6.55 -18.61 32.33
C TRP A 7 -6.21 -17.13 32.11
N VAL A 8 -5.41 -16.54 33.02
CA VAL A 8 -4.94 -15.16 32.90
C VAL A 8 -4.07 -14.98 31.65
N VAL A 9 -3.13 -15.91 31.39
CA VAL A 9 -2.29 -15.89 30.18
C VAL A 9 -3.11 -16.03 28.91
N ALA A 10 -4.13 -16.91 28.90
CA ALA A 10 -5.00 -17.08 27.75
C ALA A 10 -5.79 -15.80 27.40
N ILE A 11 -6.32 -15.09 28.41
CA ILE A 11 -7.03 -13.82 28.20
C ILE A 11 -6.09 -12.73 27.72
N LEU A 12 -4.91 -12.62 28.31
CA LEU A 12 -3.88 -11.67 27.87
C LEU A 12 -3.49 -11.93 26.41
N ALA A 13 -3.23 -13.19 26.05
CA ALA A 13 -2.90 -13.58 24.68
C ALA A 13 -4.05 -13.25 23.71
N ALA A 14 -5.29 -13.57 24.07
CA ALA A 14 -6.46 -13.26 23.25
C ALA A 14 -6.67 -11.74 23.08
N GLY A 15 -6.49 -10.96 24.16
CA GLY A 15 -6.59 -9.50 24.12
C GLY A 15 -5.53 -8.87 23.22
N VAL A 16 -4.26 -9.27 23.36
CA VAL A 16 -3.17 -8.81 22.49
C VAL A 16 -3.45 -9.20 21.05
N PHE A 17 -3.86 -10.45 20.80
CA PHE A 17 -4.20 -10.90 19.45
C PHE A 17 -5.34 -10.07 18.84
N ALA A 18 -6.40 -9.78 19.60
CA ALA A 18 -7.52 -8.97 19.12
C ALA A 18 -7.08 -7.53 18.76
N ILE A 19 -6.20 -6.93 19.57
CA ILE A 19 -5.65 -5.59 19.28
C ILE A 19 -4.81 -5.63 18.00
N LEU A 20 -3.90 -6.59 17.87
CA LEU A 20 -3.06 -6.74 16.69
C LEU A 20 -3.89 -6.99 15.43
N LEU A 21 -4.93 -7.82 15.53
CA LEU A 21 -5.86 -8.07 14.44
C LEU A 21 -6.63 -6.80 14.05
N GLY A 22 -7.09 -6.01 15.03
CA GLY A 22 -7.75 -4.73 14.79
C GLY A 22 -6.84 -3.75 14.04
N ILE A 23 -5.58 -3.61 14.49
CA ILE A 23 -4.58 -2.76 13.83
C ILE A 23 -4.31 -3.25 12.40
N PHE A 24 -4.18 -4.56 12.21
CA PHE A 24 -3.96 -5.15 10.89
C PHE A 24 -5.13 -4.87 9.93
N ILE A 25 -6.37 -5.11 10.38
CA ILE A 25 -7.57 -4.81 9.59
C ILE A 25 -7.64 -3.32 9.23
N MET A 26 -7.33 -2.44 10.18
CA MET A 26 -7.31 -1.00 9.91
C MET A 26 -6.23 -0.62 8.89
N ALA A 27 -5.01 -1.13 9.06
CA ALA A 27 -3.89 -0.88 8.15
C ALA A 27 -4.19 -1.33 6.71
N THR A 28 -4.83 -2.49 6.55
CA THR A 28 -5.17 -3.04 5.22
C THR A 28 -6.24 -2.24 4.47
N ARG A 29 -7.07 -1.49 5.18
CA ARG A 29 -8.12 -0.63 4.59
C ARG A 29 -7.72 0.84 4.47
N THR A 30 -6.58 1.21 5.06
CA THR A 30 -6.14 2.60 5.06
C THR A 30 -5.62 2.97 3.67
N ARG A 31 -6.18 4.05 3.11
CA ARG A 31 -5.66 4.70 1.92
C ARG A 31 -4.74 5.84 2.36
N ILE A 32 -3.49 5.78 1.93
CA ILE A 32 -2.49 6.78 2.28
C ILE A 32 -2.46 7.80 1.14
N PRO A 33 -2.58 9.10 1.43
CA PRO A 33 -2.46 10.13 0.40
C PRO A 33 -1.03 10.17 -0.14
N VAL A 34 -0.90 10.19 -1.46
CA VAL A 34 0.38 10.15 -2.17
C VAL A 34 0.49 11.40 -3.04
N SER A 35 1.67 11.99 -3.10
CA SER A 35 1.97 13.06 -4.05
C SER A 35 2.24 12.49 -5.43
N HIS A 36 3.12 11.49 -5.49
CA HIS A 36 3.48 10.75 -6.69
C HIS A 36 4.21 9.45 -6.34
N ILE A 37 4.33 8.57 -7.33
CA ILE A 37 5.09 7.33 -7.24
C ILE A 37 6.05 7.22 -8.42
N TYR A 38 7.11 6.45 -8.23
CA TYR A 38 7.99 6.03 -9.31
C TYR A 38 7.76 4.55 -9.58
N VAL A 39 7.57 4.20 -10.84
CA VAL A 39 7.40 2.83 -11.32
C VAL A 39 8.43 2.52 -12.39
N ASN A 40 8.74 1.23 -12.57
CA ASN A 40 9.56 0.79 -13.69
C ASN A 40 8.76 0.83 -15.02
N ALA A 41 9.42 0.49 -16.13
CA ALA A 41 8.77 0.47 -17.45
C ALA A 41 7.53 -0.46 -17.52
N GLN A 42 7.56 -1.59 -16.80
CA GLN A 42 6.44 -2.53 -16.76
C GLN A 42 5.22 -1.94 -16.04
N GLY A 43 5.44 -1.30 -14.89
CA GLY A 43 4.40 -0.59 -14.16
C GLY A 43 3.84 0.58 -14.95
N ALA A 44 4.69 1.32 -15.66
CA ALA A 44 4.26 2.41 -16.55
C ALA A 44 3.34 1.91 -17.68
N HIS A 45 3.68 0.76 -18.27
CA HIS A 45 2.85 0.13 -19.29
C HIS A 45 1.48 -0.31 -18.75
N LEU A 46 1.42 -0.87 -17.54
CA LEU A 46 0.15 -1.22 -16.88
C LEU A 46 -0.73 0.01 -16.62
N LEU A 47 -0.13 1.11 -16.18
CA LEU A 47 -0.84 2.38 -15.99
C LEU A 47 -1.38 2.92 -17.32
N ALA A 48 -0.56 2.91 -18.38
CA ALA A 48 -0.97 3.35 -19.70
C ALA A 48 -2.12 2.50 -20.27
N GLN A 49 -2.11 1.18 -20.07
CA GLN A 49 -3.21 0.29 -20.45
C GLN A 49 -4.51 0.58 -19.70
N ALA A 50 -4.40 1.06 -18.46
CA ALA A 50 -5.55 1.48 -17.66
C ALA A 50 -6.03 2.91 -17.99
N GLY A 51 -5.38 3.59 -18.94
CA GLY A 51 -5.70 4.97 -19.31
C GLY A 51 -5.07 6.03 -18.40
N GLU A 52 -4.20 5.63 -17.48
CA GLU A 52 -3.51 6.52 -16.54
C GLU A 52 -2.13 6.91 -17.05
N GLY A 53 -1.80 8.19 -16.89
CA GLY A 53 -0.53 8.76 -17.36
C GLY A 53 0.65 8.40 -16.47
N ALA A 54 1.69 7.80 -17.05
CA ALA A 54 3.01 7.68 -16.45
C ALA A 54 4.04 8.39 -17.33
N THR A 55 4.73 9.39 -16.78
CA THR A 55 5.72 10.19 -17.51
C THR A 55 7.13 9.81 -17.10
N ALA A 56 8.09 9.76 -18.02
CA ALA A 56 9.48 9.51 -17.65
C ALA A 56 9.97 10.53 -16.61
N ALA A 57 10.58 10.04 -15.53
CA ALA A 57 11.09 10.86 -14.45
C ALA A 57 12.43 11.51 -14.85
N ALA A 58 12.47 12.84 -14.94
CA ALA A 58 13.71 13.57 -15.26
C ALA A 58 14.75 13.48 -14.13
N ASP A 59 14.28 13.34 -12.91
CA ASP A 59 15.04 13.21 -11.67
C ASP A 59 15.47 11.77 -11.37
N TRP A 60 14.88 10.77 -12.03
CA TRP A 60 15.22 9.36 -11.84
C TRP A 60 15.27 8.61 -13.18
N PRO A 61 16.46 8.50 -13.80
CA PRO A 61 16.63 7.82 -15.08
C PRO A 61 16.13 6.37 -15.05
N GLY A 62 15.33 5.99 -16.05
CA GLY A 62 14.74 4.65 -16.18
C GLY A 62 13.48 4.42 -15.33
N ALA A 63 13.06 5.40 -14.52
CA ALA A 63 11.80 5.37 -13.81
C ALA A 63 10.74 6.23 -14.53
N PHE A 64 9.47 5.91 -14.25
CA PHE A 64 8.31 6.65 -14.70
C PHE A 64 7.55 7.14 -13.48
N ARG A 65 7.20 8.42 -13.48
CA ARG A 65 6.41 9.05 -12.44
C ARG A 65 4.93 8.94 -12.78
N ALA A 66 4.13 8.49 -11.81
CA ALA A 66 2.68 8.55 -11.84
C ALA A 66 2.16 9.34 -10.65
N ASN A 67 1.01 9.99 -10.79
CA ASN A 67 0.45 10.88 -9.77
C ASN A 67 -0.92 10.39 -9.28
N PRO A 68 -0.99 9.24 -8.59
CA PRO A 68 -2.21 8.82 -7.91
C PRO A 68 -2.53 9.79 -6.76
N GLN A 69 -3.80 9.91 -6.39
CA GLN A 69 -4.24 10.69 -5.24
C GLN A 69 -3.97 9.95 -3.93
N ALA A 70 -4.13 8.64 -3.94
CA ALA A 70 -3.89 7.77 -2.81
C ALA A 70 -3.40 6.40 -3.26
N ALA A 71 -2.87 5.63 -2.32
CA ALA A 71 -2.61 4.22 -2.54
C ALA A 71 -2.89 3.42 -1.28
N ASP A 72 -3.06 2.11 -1.43
CA ASP A 72 -3.01 1.21 -0.29
C ASP A 72 -1.63 1.19 0.37
N ALA A 73 -1.63 0.75 1.63
CA ALA A 73 -0.39 0.59 2.36
C ALA A 73 0.53 -0.44 1.67
N ALA A 74 1.82 -0.13 1.60
CA ALA A 74 2.84 -0.85 0.83
C ALA A 74 3.17 -2.28 1.33
N PHE A 75 2.32 -2.89 2.17
CA PHE A 75 2.52 -4.22 2.75
C PHE A 75 2.13 -5.36 1.80
N TRP A 76 1.29 -5.08 0.81
CA TRP A 76 0.77 -6.09 -0.09
C TRP A 76 1.72 -6.39 -1.27
N PRO A 77 1.65 -7.60 -1.85
CA PRO A 77 2.42 -7.94 -3.06
C PRO A 77 1.96 -7.15 -4.30
N THR A 78 0.81 -6.51 -4.21
CA THR A 78 0.23 -5.59 -5.18
C THR A 78 -0.01 -4.25 -4.51
N ALA A 79 0.02 -3.18 -5.29
CA ALA A 79 -0.34 -1.86 -4.85
C ALA A 79 -1.53 -1.35 -5.65
N THR A 80 -2.57 -0.91 -4.96
CA THR A 80 -3.76 -0.28 -5.52
C THR A 80 -3.53 1.22 -5.53
N LEU A 81 -3.48 1.80 -6.72
CA LEU A 81 -3.27 3.21 -6.96
C LEU A 81 -4.61 3.86 -7.30
N ASP A 82 -5.07 4.77 -6.45
CA ASP A 82 -6.34 5.46 -6.63
C ASP A 82 -6.08 6.80 -7.34
N PHE A 83 -6.62 6.94 -8.54
CA PHE A 83 -6.57 8.14 -9.37
C PHE A 83 -7.88 8.93 -9.27
N GLY A 84 -7.85 10.18 -9.71
CA GLY A 84 -9.03 11.05 -9.68
C GLY A 84 -10.20 10.46 -10.47
N GLY A 85 -11.43 10.70 -10.00
CA GLY A 85 -12.63 10.19 -10.67
C GLY A 85 -13.05 8.78 -10.25
N GLY A 86 -12.45 8.21 -9.20
CA GLY A 86 -12.82 6.90 -8.65
C GLY A 86 -12.21 5.71 -9.40
N HIS A 87 -11.20 5.96 -10.23
CA HIS A 87 -10.48 4.92 -10.96
C HIS A 87 -9.32 4.40 -10.11
N SER A 88 -9.22 3.08 -10.00
CA SER A 88 -8.14 2.42 -9.27
C SER A 88 -7.39 1.48 -10.20
N VAL A 89 -6.05 1.55 -10.18
CA VAL A 89 -5.19 0.66 -10.97
C VAL A 89 -4.36 -0.20 -10.02
N ILE A 90 -4.36 -1.51 -10.25
CA ILE A 90 -3.56 -2.45 -9.48
C ILE A 90 -2.24 -2.67 -10.21
N VAL A 91 -1.13 -2.36 -9.54
CA VAL A 91 0.23 -2.55 -10.06
C VAL A 91 0.98 -3.51 -9.14
N PRO A 92 1.77 -4.46 -9.64
CA PRO A 92 2.61 -5.30 -8.78
C PRO A 92 3.57 -4.44 -7.94
N ARG A 93 3.72 -4.76 -6.65
CA ARG A 93 4.56 -3.96 -5.73
C ARG A 93 6.02 -3.90 -6.17
N ARG A 94 6.52 -4.97 -6.81
CA ARG A 94 7.86 -5.07 -7.40
C ARG A 94 8.12 -4.06 -8.52
N ASP A 95 7.05 -3.57 -9.16
CA ASP A 95 7.14 -2.60 -10.24
C ASP A 95 7.10 -1.16 -9.73
N VAL A 96 6.79 -0.96 -8.44
CA VAL A 96 6.87 0.33 -7.75
C VAL A 96 8.24 0.51 -7.11
N LEU A 97 8.98 1.51 -7.60
CA LEU A 97 10.33 1.85 -7.17
C LEU A 97 10.32 2.71 -5.91
N LEU A 98 9.46 3.73 -5.85
CA LEU A 98 9.37 4.65 -4.70
C LEU A 98 7.97 5.24 -4.53
N TRP A 99 7.59 5.44 -3.27
CA TRP A 99 6.39 6.16 -2.84
C TRP A 99 6.77 7.53 -2.30
N VAL A 100 6.13 8.59 -2.78
CA VAL A 100 6.30 9.94 -2.22
C VAL A 100 4.98 10.38 -1.62
N TYR A 101 4.87 10.25 -0.29
CA TYR A 101 3.66 10.57 0.46
C TYR A 101 3.43 12.07 0.60
N ARG A 102 2.16 12.47 0.78
CA ARG A 102 1.79 13.85 1.11
C ARG A 102 1.82 14.01 2.64
N GLY A 103 2.56 14.99 3.14
CA GLY A 103 2.61 15.38 4.55
C GLY A 103 1.56 16.41 4.93
#